data_AF-A0A7C2WFQ7-F1
#
_entry.id   AF-A0A7C2WFQ7-F1
#
_cell.length_a   1.000
_cell.length_b   1.000
_cell.length_c   1.000
_cell.angle_alpha   90.00
_cell.angle_beta   90.00
_cell.angle_gamma   90.00
#
_symmetry.space_group_name_H-M   'P 1'
#
loop_
_entity.id
_entity.type
_entity.pdbx_description
1 polymer ?
#
loop_
_entity_poly.entity_id
_entity_poly.type
_entity_poly.pdbx_seq_one_letter_code
_entity_poly.pdbx_strand_id
1 'polypeptide(L)' 'MKKLTCLCRVEMAFLMDNKKDEVWQCPACHRLLYRSKVSSAQAWYVPEANLEVNRQLKTS' A
#
# COMPACT_ATOMS: atom_id res chain seq x y z
N MET A 1 -8.20 7.62 14.66
CA MET A 1 -7.06 7.05 13.90
C MET A 1 -7.59 6.60 12.54
N LYS A 2 -6.97 7.01 11.41
CA LYS A 2 -7.42 6.58 10.07
C LYS A 2 -7.10 5.09 9.91
N LYS A 3 -8.13 4.26 9.74
CA LYS A 3 -7.99 2.83 9.43
C LYS A 3 -7.99 2.68 7.91
N LEU A 4 -6.87 2.25 7.35
CA LEU A 4 -6.74 1.97 5.92
C LEU A 4 -7.04 0.50 5.71
N THR A 5 -7.92 0.20 4.76
CA THR A 5 -8.31 -1.18 4.44
C THR A 5 -7.81 -1.52 3.04
N CYS A 6 -7.13 -2.66 2.90
CA CYS A 6 -6.70 -3.16 1.61
C CYS A 6 -7.89 -3.72 0.81
N LEU A 7 -7.71 -3.92 -0.50
CA LEU A 7 -8.75 -4.54 -1.35
C LEU A 7 -9.11 -5.97 -0.92
N CYS A 8 -8.19 -6.69 -0.27
CA CYS A 8 -8.48 -7.99 0.34
C CYS A 8 -9.26 -7.89 1.68
N ARG A 9 -9.78 -6.70 2.02
CA ARG A 9 -10.55 -6.40 3.23
C ARG A 9 -9.79 -6.52 4.56
N VAL A 10 -8.47 -6.66 4.50
CA VAL A 10 -7.61 -6.68 5.69
C VAL A 10 -7.12 -5.27 6.00
N GLU A 11 -7.09 -4.91 7.29
CA GLU A 11 -6.55 -3.63 7.76
C GLU A 11 -5.05 -3.54 7.41
N MET A 12 -4.64 -2.40 6.86
CA MET A 12 -3.25 -2.17 6.51
C MET A 12 -2.48 -1.71 7.75
N ALA A 13 -1.29 -2.29 7.93
CA ALA A 13 -0.36 -1.89 8.96
C ALA A 13 0.50 -0.73 8.45
N PHE A 14 0.80 0.23 9.34
CA PHE A 14 1.81 1.23 9.06
C PHE A 14 3.17 0.54 8.95
N LEU A 15 3.92 0.84 7.88
CA LEU A 15 5.22 0.24 7.61
C LEU A 15 6.35 1.23 7.89
N MET A 16 6.29 2.40 7.25
CA MET A 16 7.32 3.43 7.43
C MET A 16 6.78 4.83 7.14
N ASP A 17 7.46 5.82 7.70
CA ASP A 17 7.26 7.23 7.39
C ASP A 17 8.62 7.90 7.17
N ASN A 18 8.82 8.42 5.97
CA ASN A 18 10.01 9.16 5.59
C ASN A 18 9.63 10.58 5.18
N LYS A 19 10.64 11.45 5.01
CA LYS A 19 10.43 12.86 4.59
C LYS A 19 9.62 13.01 3.30
N LYS A 20 9.60 11.99 2.43
CA LYS A 20 8.92 12.01 1.13
C LYS A 20 7.56 11.32 1.13
N ASP A 21 7.43 10.20 1.85
CA ASP A 21 6.27 9.32 1.73
C ASP A 21 5.97 8.63 3.07
N GLU A 22 4.68 8.47 3.35
CA GLU A 22 4.17 7.49 4.32
C GLU A 22 3.78 6.20 3.58
N VAL A 23 4.08 5.05 4.16
CA VAL A 23 3.85 3.75 3.56
C VAL A 23 3.10 2.83 4.51
N TRP A 24 2.09 2.15 3.97
CA TRP A 24 1.32 1.12 4.65
C TRP A 24 1.41 -0.19 3.87
N GLN A 25 1.43 -1.30 4.60
CA GLN A 25 1.46 -2.64 4.03
C GLN A 25 0.26 -3.46 4.50
N CYS A 26 -0.35 -4.20 3.58
CA CYS A 26 -1.31 -5.23 3.95
C CYS A 26 -0.58 -6.50 4.41
N PRO A 27 -0.80 -7.00 5.63
CA PRO A 27 -0.13 -8.22 6.11
C PRO A 27 -0.60 -9.49 5.39
N ALA A 28 -1.77 -9.49 4.76
CA ALA A 28 -2.33 -10.69 4.11
C ALA A 28 -1.89 -10.86 2.65
N CYS A 29 -1.74 -9.75 1.90
CA CYS A 29 -1.36 -9.80 0.47
C CYS A 29 -0.08 -9.03 0.16
N HIS A 30 0.60 -8.51 1.18
CA HIS A 30 1.83 -7.74 1.12
C HIS A 30 1.77 -6.46 0.26
N ARG A 31 0.57 -6.06 -0.18
CA ARG A 31 0.36 -4.86 -0.98
C ARG A 31 0.74 -3.60 -0.22
N LEU A 32 1.50 -2.73 -0.87
CA LEU A 32 1.91 -1.44 -0.33
C LEU A 32 1.03 -0.31 -0.85
N LEU A 33 0.72 0.64 0.02
CA LEU A 33 0.03 1.88 -0.28
C LEU A 33 0.93 3.03 0.17
N TYR A 34 1.09 4.02 -0.69
CA TYR A 34 1.96 5.16 -0.44
C TYR A 34 1.12 6.43 -0.39
N ARG A 35 1.52 7.36 0.48
CA ARG A 35 1.00 8.72 0.50
C ARG A 35 2.18 9.67 0.38
N SER A 36 2.22 10.40 -0.72
CA SER A 36 3.27 11.40 -0.93
C SER A 36 3.06 12.59 0.00
N LYS A 37 4.11 12.99 0.72
CA LYS A 37 4.19 14.20 1.55
C LYS A 37 4.77 15.40 0.78
N VAL A 38 5.50 15.13 -0.29
CA VAL A 38 6.17 16.15 -1.11
C VAL A 38 5.33 16.65 -2.28
N SER A 39 4.33 15.87 -2.70
CA SER A 39 3.34 16.33 -3.66
C SER A 39 2.44 17.39 -3.01
N SER A 40 2.31 18.55 -3.67
CA SER A 40 1.36 19.60 -3.29
C SER A 40 -0.09 19.07 -3.19
N ALA A 41 -0.37 17.93 -3.84
CA ALA A 41 -1.67 17.29 -3.85
C ALA A 41 -1.86 16.20 -2.76
N GLN A 42 -0.84 15.88 -1.95
CA GLN A 42 -0.88 14.78 -0.97
C GLN A 42 -1.51 13.50 -1.54
N ALA A 43 -1.02 13.08 -2.72
CA ALA A 43 -1.63 11.99 -3.47
C ALA A 43 -1.35 10.62 -2.84
N TRP A 44 -2.38 9.78 -2.81
CA TRP A 44 -2.27 8.36 -2.51
C TRP A 44 -2.00 7.58 -3.80
N TYR A 45 -1.04 6.66 -3.77
CA TYR A 45 -0.70 5.85 -4.93
C TYR A 45 -0.26 4.44 -4.53
N VAL A 46 -0.41 3.50 -5.46
CA VAL A 46 0.05 2.12 -5.34
C VAL A 46 1.06 1.90 -6.46
N PRO A 47 2.32 1.50 -6.17
CA PRO A 47 3.31 1.26 -7.21
C PRO A 47 2.93 0.06 -8.07
N GLU A 48 3.24 0.12 -9.36
CA GLU A 48 2.87 -0.92 -10.34
C GLU A 48 3.41 -2.30 -9.99
N ALA A 49 4.57 -2.39 -9.34
CA ALA A 49 5.16 -3.65 -8.86
C ALA A 49 4.22 -4.43 -7.90
N ASN A 50 3.28 -3.78 -7.23
CA ASN A 50 2.28 -4.45 -6.38
C ASN A 50 1.14 -5.13 -7.14
N LEU A 51 0.98 -4.86 -8.44
CA LEU A 51 -0.07 -5.47 -9.26
C LEU A 51 0.33 -6.89 -9.69
N GLU A 52 1.63 -7.16 -9.86
CA GLU A 52 2.14 -8.43 -10.39
C GLU A 52 2.08 -9.59 -9.38
N VAL A 53 2.13 -9.30 -8.07
CA VAL A 53 2.04 -10.34 -7.01
C VAL A 53 0.68 -11.08 -7.04
N ASN A 54 -0.40 -10.45 -7.52
CA ASN A 54 -1.72 -11.09 -7.58
C ASN A 54 -1.88 -12.07 -8.75
N ARG A 55 -0.93 -12.13 -9.69
CA ARG A 55 -1.05 -12.99 -10.88
C ARG A 55 -0.40 -14.37 -10.70
N GLN A 56 0.50 -14.53 -9.73
CA GLN A 56 1.19 -15.81 -9.50
C GLN A 56 0.46 -16.76 -8.52
N LEU A 57 -0.53 -16.29 -7.76
CA LEU A 57 -1.29 -17.12 -6.81
C LEU A 57 -2.53 -17.80 -7.39
N LYS A 58 -2.80 -17.69 -8.70
CA LYS A 58 -3.94 -18.34 -9.38
C LYS A 58 -3.56 -19.53 -10.27
N THR A 59 -2.29 -19.92 -10.31
CA THR A 59 -1.79 -21.02 -11.17
C THR A 59 -0.88 -21.97 -10.41
N SER A 60 -1.25 -22.38 -9.20
CA SER A 60 -0.62 -23.54 -8.56
C SER A 60 -1.63 -24.33 -7.75
#